data_AF-A0A1V4YET6-F1
#
_entry.id   AF-A0A1V4YET6-F1
#
_cell.length_a   1.000
_cell.length_b   1.000
_cell.length_c   1.000
_cell.angle_alpha   90.00
_cell.angle_beta   90.00
_cell.angle_gamma   90.00
#
_symmetry.space_group_name_H-M   'P 1'
#
loop_
_entity.id
_entity.type
_entity.pdbx_description
1 polymer ?
#
loop_
_entity_poly.entity_id
_entity_poly.type
_entity_poly.pdbx_seq_one_letter_code
_entity_poly.pdbx_strand_id
1 'polypeptide(L)'
;MIENKIKTLRKAAKVSTMQDADKIWCVIAGSEEMVNNVSYEAILNKERVTILCREHITSKESFVTQKFDFLMLYGDENKIRDLSLISKEQGGAYLKIAPYYTKNEPNLILLVGMDNHIKKFLGDGEKHHLNYKFLLEDQTTGFIETDVSITSKMPSLIKQTFDPLFKVADVALSTVLISADEKDITEIELLSRRNKLFFIEFDKFLKED
;
A
#
# COMPACT_ATOMS: atom_id res chain seq x y z
N MET A 1 -25.63 -5.50 -41.02
CA MET A 1 -26.63 -4.83 -40.15
C MET A 1 -26.63 -5.37 -38.71
N ILE A 2 -26.44 -6.68 -38.49
CA ILE A 2 -26.33 -7.33 -37.16
C ILE A 2 -25.06 -6.88 -36.40
N GLU A 3 -23.95 -6.75 -37.10
CA GLU A 3 -22.65 -6.39 -36.52
C GLU A 3 -22.63 -4.99 -35.88
N ASN A 4 -23.30 -4.01 -36.51
CA ASN A 4 -23.48 -2.67 -35.94
C ASN A 4 -24.37 -2.70 -34.68
N LYS A 5 -25.42 -3.54 -34.65
CA LYS A 5 -26.25 -3.70 -33.43
C LYS A 5 -25.45 -4.33 -32.29
N ILE A 6 -24.61 -5.33 -32.57
CA ILE A 6 -23.72 -5.94 -31.56
C ILE A 6 -22.69 -4.92 -31.05
N LYS A 7 -22.11 -4.10 -31.93
CA LYS A 7 -21.15 -3.06 -31.54
C LYS A 7 -21.81 -1.98 -30.69
N THR A 8 -23.02 -1.56 -31.02
CA THR A 8 -23.80 -0.60 -30.23
C THR A 8 -24.24 -1.19 -28.90
N LEU A 9 -24.66 -2.45 -28.85
CA LEU A 9 -25.00 -3.15 -27.59
C LEU A 9 -23.76 -3.32 -26.69
N ARG A 10 -22.59 -3.65 -27.24
CA ARG A 10 -21.33 -3.68 -26.48
C ARG A 10 -20.93 -2.30 -25.97
N LYS A 11 -21.13 -1.26 -26.77
CA LYS A 11 -20.83 0.12 -26.37
C LYS A 11 -21.80 0.61 -25.30
N ALA A 12 -23.09 0.30 -25.42
CA ALA A 12 -24.11 0.58 -24.42
C ALA A 12 -23.88 -0.21 -23.12
N ALA A 13 -23.54 -1.50 -23.20
CA ALA A 13 -23.18 -2.32 -22.04
C ALA A 13 -21.91 -1.82 -21.34
N LYS A 14 -20.92 -1.34 -22.10
CA LYS A 14 -19.69 -0.73 -21.57
C LYS A 14 -19.94 0.64 -20.92
N VAL A 15 -20.94 1.38 -21.40
CA VAL A 15 -21.36 2.67 -20.82
C VAL A 15 -22.24 2.47 -19.59
N SER A 16 -23.12 1.46 -19.57
CA SER A 16 -23.96 1.15 -18.41
C SER A 16 -23.16 0.56 -17.25
N THR A 17 -22.12 -0.25 -17.49
CA THR A 17 -21.25 -0.76 -16.42
C THR A 17 -20.29 0.27 -15.84
N MET A 18 -20.05 1.38 -16.53
CA MET A 18 -19.20 2.48 -16.06
C MET A 18 -19.92 3.43 -15.09
N GLN A 19 -21.25 3.49 -15.12
CA GLN A 19 -22.03 4.39 -14.26
C GLN A 19 -22.46 3.77 -12.92
N ASP A 20 -22.51 2.44 -12.83
CA ASP A 20 -22.94 1.68 -11.62
C ASP A 20 -21.80 0.88 -10.96
N ALA A 21 -20.53 1.17 -11.29
CA ALA A 21 -19.43 0.50 -10.61
C ALA A 21 -19.26 1.07 -9.19
N ASP A 22 -19.36 0.20 -8.17
CA ASP A 22 -18.98 0.57 -6.81
C ASP A 22 -17.56 1.12 -6.82
N LYS A 23 -17.39 2.30 -6.20
CA LYS A 23 -16.09 2.92 -6.05
C LYS A 23 -15.46 2.48 -4.75
N ILE A 24 -14.19 2.10 -4.82
CA ILE A 24 -13.43 1.64 -3.67
C ILE A 24 -12.08 2.36 -3.63
N TRP A 25 -11.45 2.35 -2.46
CA TRP A 25 -10.06 2.77 -2.32
C TRP A 25 -9.14 1.55 -2.41
N CYS A 26 -7.92 1.80 -2.85
CA CYS A 26 -6.88 0.80 -2.85
C CYS A 26 -5.56 1.42 -2.44
N VAL A 27 -4.86 0.72 -1.55
CA VAL A 27 -3.50 1.00 -1.17
C VAL A 27 -2.61 -0.03 -1.83
N ILE A 28 -1.47 0.41 -2.36
CA ILE A 28 -0.45 -0.44 -2.96
C ILE A 28 0.91 -0.03 -2.39
N ALA A 29 1.71 -1.01 -2.00
CA ALA A 29 3.06 -0.77 -1.51
C ALA A 29 4.03 -1.86 -1.97
N GLY A 30 5.25 -1.46 -2.34
CA GLY A 30 6.29 -2.38 -2.78
C GLY A 30 7.44 -1.68 -3.49
N SER A 31 8.08 -2.35 -4.46
CA SER A 31 9.21 -1.77 -5.20
C SER A 31 8.78 -0.58 -6.06
N GLU A 32 9.73 0.33 -6.31
CA GLU A 32 9.50 1.50 -7.18
C GLU A 32 9.03 1.10 -8.58
N GLU A 33 9.66 0.07 -9.16
CA GLU A 33 9.30 -0.44 -10.50
C GLU A 33 7.84 -0.92 -10.54
N MET A 34 7.42 -1.70 -9.55
CA MET A 34 6.05 -2.20 -9.47
C MET A 34 5.04 -1.06 -9.31
N VAL A 35 5.31 -0.12 -8.40
CA VAL A 35 4.42 1.04 -8.20
C VAL A 35 4.38 1.94 -9.44
N ASN A 36 5.49 2.06 -10.18
CA ASN A 36 5.51 2.76 -11.47
C ASN A 36 4.60 2.08 -12.50
N ASN A 37 4.64 0.76 -12.61
CA ASN A 37 3.77 0.02 -13.54
C ASN A 37 2.29 0.21 -13.20
N VAL A 38 1.93 0.13 -11.92
CA VAL A 38 0.54 0.37 -11.51
C VAL A 38 0.13 1.83 -11.72
N SER A 39 1.02 2.79 -11.40
CA SER A 39 0.77 4.21 -11.61
C SER A 39 0.54 4.53 -13.09
N TYR A 40 1.33 3.94 -13.98
CA TYR A 40 1.18 4.08 -15.42
C TYR A 40 -0.20 3.62 -15.89
N GLU A 41 -0.62 2.41 -15.46
CA GLU A 41 -1.93 1.86 -15.79
C GLU A 41 -3.09 2.67 -15.20
N ALA A 42 -2.92 3.25 -14.01
CA ALA A 42 -3.90 4.16 -13.42
C ALA A 42 -4.03 5.46 -14.23
N ILE A 43 -2.90 6.07 -14.65
CA ILE A 43 -2.88 7.29 -15.46
C ILE A 43 -3.54 7.08 -16.82
N LEU A 44 -3.31 5.94 -17.46
CA LEU A 44 -3.96 5.57 -18.72
C LEU A 44 -5.49 5.41 -18.60
N ASN A 45 -6.00 5.20 -17.38
CA ASN A 45 -7.42 4.97 -17.11
C ASN A 45 -7.98 6.02 -16.12
N LYS A 46 -7.53 7.28 -16.25
CA LYS A 46 -7.85 8.38 -15.32
C LYS A 46 -9.34 8.68 -15.18
N GLU A 47 -10.14 8.30 -16.18
CA GLU A 47 -11.60 8.41 -16.15
C GLU A 47 -12.28 7.38 -15.24
N ARG A 48 -11.55 6.35 -14.80
CA ARG A 48 -12.06 5.24 -13.96
C ARG A 48 -11.39 5.18 -12.59
N VAL A 49 -10.14 5.61 -12.49
CA VAL A 49 -9.35 5.59 -11.25
C VAL A 49 -8.55 6.89 -11.12
N THR A 50 -8.52 7.43 -9.92
CA THR A 50 -7.73 8.60 -9.54
C THR A 50 -6.62 8.19 -8.58
N ILE A 51 -5.40 8.67 -8.82
CA ILE A 51 -4.31 8.60 -7.84
C ILE A 51 -4.57 9.69 -6.79
N LEU A 52 -4.72 9.31 -5.53
CA LEU A 52 -4.95 10.22 -4.41
C LEU A 52 -3.63 10.69 -3.79
N CYS A 53 -2.67 9.78 -3.66
CA CYS A 53 -1.38 10.04 -3.03
C CYS A 53 -0.35 9.04 -3.56
N ARG A 54 0.90 9.49 -3.67
CA ARG A 54 2.05 8.65 -3.95
C ARG A 54 3.23 9.15 -3.14
N GLU A 55 3.94 8.25 -2.48
CA GLU A 55 5.09 8.57 -1.63
C GLU A 55 6.23 7.58 -1.87
N HIS A 56 7.47 8.07 -1.79
CA HIS A 56 8.67 7.24 -1.77
C HIS A 56 9.23 7.21 -0.35
N ILE A 57 9.23 6.05 0.28
CA ILE A 57 9.62 5.89 1.67
C ILE A 57 11.03 5.31 1.73
N THR A 58 11.91 6.03 2.43
CA THR A 58 13.23 5.53 2.80
C THR A 58 13.36 5.51 4.32
N SER A 59 13.62 4.34 4.90
CA SER A 59 13.82 4.17 6.34
C SER A 59 15.18 3.54 6.61
N LYS A 60 15.98 4.15 7.48
CA LYS A 60 17.31 3.66 7.83
C LYS A 60 17.28 2.99 9.20
N GLU A 61 17.75 1.76 9.26
CA GLU A 61 17.87 0.95 10.47
C GLU A 61 19.26 0.37 10.61
N SER A 62 20.04 0.90 11.55
CA SER A 62 21.41 0.46 11.83
C SER A 62 22.27 0.43 10.56
N PHE A 63 22.32 -0.73 9.90
CA PHE A 63 23.09 -0.99 8.69
C PHE A 63 22.22 -1.32 7.47
N VAL A 64 20.90 -1.21 7.55
CA VAL A 64 19.96 -1.53 6.47
C VAL A 64 19.18 -0.27 6.13
N THR A 65 19.06 0.04 4.85
CA THR A 65 18.15 1.07 4.35
C THR A 65 17.01 0.37 3.62
N GLN A 66 15.81 0.51 4.14
CA GLN A 66 14.57 0.05 3.53
C GLN A 66 14.09 1.12 2.55
N LYS A 67 13.69 0.69 1.37
CA LYS A 67 13.08 1.55 0.36
C LYS A 67 11.83 0.88 -0.18
N PHE A 68 10.74 1.62 -0.21
CA PHE A 68 9.51 1.18 -0.87
C PHE A 68 8.72 2.39 -1.36
N ASP A 69 7.95 2.17 -2.41
CA ASP A 69 6.96 3.13 -2.89
C ASP A 69 5.59 2.77 -2.35
N PHE A 70 4.80 3.82 -2.13
CA PHE A 70 3.42 3.76 -1.68
C PHE A 70 2.52 4.48 -2.68
N LEU A 71 1.36 3.91 -2.97
CA LEU A 71 0.36 4.48 -3.87
C LEU A 71 -1.04 4.28 -3.30
N MET A 72 -1.82 5.35 -3.24
CA MET A 72 -3.23 5.32 -2.89
C MET A 72 -4.09 5.70 -4.09
N LEU A 73 -5.10 4.87 -4.37
CA LEU A 73 -6.00 4.97 -5.50
C LEU A 73 -7.45 5.01 -5.03
N TYR A 74 -8.31 5.66 -5.81
CA TYR A 74 -9.76 5.61 -5.66
C TYR A 74 -10.45 5.54 -7.02
N GLY A 75 -11.41 4.63 -7.19
CA GLY A 75 -12.14 4.50 -8.44
C GLY A 75 -12.93 3.20 -8.56
N ASP A 76 -13.33 2.88 -9.80
CA ASP A 76 -14.14 1.71 -10.13
C ASP A 76 -13.53 0.43 -9.55
N GLU A 77 -14.31 -0.35 -8.79
CA GLU A 77 -13.88 -1.62 -8.20
C GLU A 77 -13.25 -2.55 -9.24
N ASN A 78 -13.86 -2.67 -10.41
CA ASN A 78 -13.35 -3.54 -11.47
C ASN A 78 -11.94 -3.11 -11.92
N LYS A 79 -11.69 -1.80 -12.09
CA LYS A 79 -10.37 -1.33 -12.52
C LYS A 79 -9.36 -1.44 -11.37
N ILE A 80 -9.77 -1.11 -10.15
CA ILE A 80 -8.95 -1.31 -8.96
C ILE A 80 -8.55 -2.79 -8.80
N ARG A 81 -9.46 -3.73 -9.07
CA ARG A 81 -9.15 -5.16 -9.08
C ARG A 81 -8.07 -5.50 -10.11
N ASP A 82 -8.18 -4.99 -11.32
CA ASP A 82 -7.18 -5.22 -12.36
C ASP A 82 -5.80 -4.67 -11.91
N LEU A 83 -5.75 -3.47 -11.35
CA LEU A 83 -4.50 -2.86 -10.84
C LEU A 83 -3.92 -3.65 -9.65
N SER A 84 -4.77 -4.18 -8.77
CA SER A 84 -4.32 -5.02 -7.65
C SER A 84 -3.68 -6.33 -8.09
N LEU A 85 -4.14 -6.89 -9.22
CA LEU A 85 -3.55 -8.10 -9.79
C LEU A 85 -2.13 -7.82 -10.30
N ILE A 86 -1.92 -6.68 -10.97
CA ILE A 86 -0.58 -6.24 -11.40
C ILE A 86 0.36 -6.13 -10.19
N SER A 87 -0.09 -5.49 -9.11
CA SER A 87 0.68 -5.40 -7.87
C SER A 87 1.08 -6.78 -7.35
N LYS A 88 0.11 -7.69 -7.23
CA LYS A 88 0.34 -9.03 -6.69
C LYS A 88 1.26 -9.88 -7.57
N GLU A 89 1.09 -9.83 -8.88
CA GLU A 89 1.94 -10.54 -9.85
C GLU A 89 3.40 -10.05 -9.79
N GLN A 90 3.59 -8.77 -9.45
CA GLN A 90 4.91 -8.15 -9.29
C GLN A 90 5.39 -8.12 -7.84
N GLY A 91 4.73 -8.86 -6.93
CA GLY A 91 5.20 -9.05 -5.56
C GLY A 91 4.84 -7.95 -4.56
N GLY A 92 4.04 -6.96 -4.94
CA GLY A 92 3.56 -5.88 -4.07
C GLY A 92 2.46 -6.30 -3.11
N ALA A 93 2.36 -5.58 -1.99
CA ALA A 93 1.20 -5.62 -1.10
C ALA A 93 0.09 -4.72 -1.66
N TYR A 94 -1.16 -5.13 -1.51
CA TYR A 94 -2.31 -4.32 -1.87
C TYR A 94 -3.46 -4.51 -0.89
N LEU A 95 -4.12 -3.42 -0.52
CA LEU A 95 -5.24 -3.44 0.41
C LEU A 95 -6.42 -2.71 -0.22
N LYS A 96 -7.53 -3.43 -0.44
CA LYS A 96 -8.78 -2.87 -0.97
C LYS A 96 -9.66 -2.46 0.20
N ILE A 97 -10.05 -1.19 0.23
CA ILE A 97 -10.87 -0.61 1.28
C ILE A 97 -12.24 -0.32 0.69
N ALA A 98 -13.19 -1.19 1.04
CA ALA A 98 -14.58 -1.03 0.63
C ALA A 98 -15.25 0.13 1.39
N PRO A 99 -16.28 0.79 0.80
CA PRO A 99 -17.06 1.84 1.46
C PRO A 99 -17.68 1.42 2.80
N TYR A 100 -17.84 0.12 3.04
CA TYR A 100 -18.28 -0.39 4.33
C TYR A 100 -17.37 0.10 5.49
N TYR A 101 -16.04 0.04 5.33
CA TYR A 101 -15.13 0.45 6.41
C TYR A 101 -15.22 1.96 6.65
N THR A 102 -15.23 2.75 5.58
CA THR A 102 -15.26 4.22 5.67
C THR A 102 -16.57 4.77 6.24
N LYS A 103 -17.65 3.99 6.18
CA LYS A 103 -18.96 4.35 6.73
C LYS A 103 -19.19 3.89 8.17
N ASN A 104 -18.51 2.82 8.60
CA ASN A 104 -18.82 2.14 9.87
C ASN A 104 -17.68 2.17 10.89
N GLU A 105 -16.46 2.50 10.48
CA GLU A 105 -15.30 2.52 11.37
C GLU A 105 -14.79 3.96 11.52
N PRO A 106 -14.58 4.46 12.76
CA PRO A 106 -14.05 5.79 12.98
C PRO A 106 -12.53 5.85 12.78
N ASN A 107 -12.01 7.02 12.42
CA ASN A 107 -10.57 7.34 12.43
C ASN A 107 -9.72 6.25 11.77
N LEU A 108 -9.93 6.02 10.47
CA LEU A 108 -9.18 5.00 9.77
C LEU A 108 -7.71 5.42 9.65
N ILE A 109 -6.82 4.52 10.01
CA ILE A 109 -5.38 4.72 9.99
C ILE A 109 -4.75 3.59 9.20
N LEU A 110 -3.87 3.97 8.28
CA LEU A 110 -3.11 3.07 7.45
C LEU A 110 -1.65 3.04 7.93
N LEU A 111 -1.15 1.84 8.17
CA LEU A 111 0.22 1.57 8.59
C LEU A 111 0.91 0.74 7.53
N VAL A 112 2.10 1.19 7.10
CA VAL A 112 2.93 0.44 6.15
C VAL A 112 4.33 0.31 6.71
N GLY A 113 4.86 -0.90 6.75
CA GLY A 113 6.21 -1.16 7.23
C GLY A 113 6.52 -2.63 7.20
N MET A 114 7.69 -3.02 7.68
CA MET A 114 8.05 -4.44 7.75
C MET A 114 7.09 -5.20 8.67
N ASP A 115 6.84 -6.47 8.36
CA ASP A 115 5.99 -7.36 9.17
C ASP A 115 6.42 -7.40 10.66
N ASN A 116 7.72 -7.48 10.93
CA ASN A 116 8.24 -7.46 12.30
C ASN A 116 8.01 -6.12 13.02
N HIS A 117 8.00 -5.00 12.31
CA HIS A 117 7.71 -3.67 12.86
C HIS A 117 6.21 -3.51 13.15
N ILE A 118 5.35 -4.02 12.28
CA ILE A 118 3.90 -4.08 12.53
C ILE A 118 3.62 -4.91 13.78
N LYS A 119 4.20 -6.11 13.89
CA LYS A 119 4.05 -6.97 15.07
C LYS A 119 4.52 -6.29 16.35
N LYS A 120 5.65 -5.59 16.30
CA LYS A 120 6.17 -4.83 17.43
C LYS A 120 5.25 -3.67 17.81
N PHE A 121 4.75 -2.92 16.82
CA PHE A 121 3.77 -1.86 17.06
C PHE A 121 2.51 -2.39 17.75
N LEU A 122 1.96 -3.53 17.30
CA LEU A 122 0.79 -4.14 17.94
C LEU A 122 1.08 -4.53 19.40
N GLY A 123 2.24 -5.15 19.66
CA GLY A 123 2.64 -5.52 21.02
C GLY A 123 2.94 -4.31 21.92
N ASP A 124 3.44 -3.21 21.37
CA ASP A 124 3.63 -1.96 22.11
C ASP A 124 2.29 -1.27 22.36
N GLY A 125 1.36 -1.27 21.40
CA GLY A 125 0.01 -0.74 21.56
C GLY A 125 -0.77 -1.45 22.67
N GLU A 126 -0.66 -2.77 22.78
CA GLU A 126 -1.25 -3.55 23.87
C GLU A 126 -0.70 -3.13 25.24
N LYS A 127 0.63 -2.92 25.36
CA LYS A 127 1.27 -2.46 26.61
C LYS A 127 0.85 -1.05 27.02
N HIS A 128 0.51 -0.20 26.07
CA HIS A 128 0.03 1.16 26.31
C HIS A 128 -1.50 1.22 26.46
N HIS A 129 -2.18 0.08 26.43
CA HIS A 129 -3.65 -0.03 26.52
C HIS A 129 -4.40 0.80 25.48
N LEU A 130 -3.86 0.88 24.26
CA LEU A 130 -4.49 1.58 23.15
C LEU A 130 -5.73 0.84 22.65
N ASN A 131 -6.79 1.59 22.36
CA ASN A 131 -8.02 1.05 21.80
C ASN A 131 -8.01 1.27 20.28
N TYR A 132 -7.61 0.23 19.56
CA TYR A 132 -7.76 0.17 18.11
C TYR A 132 -8.28 -1.20 17.68
N LYS A 133 -8.96 -1.21 16.53
CA LYS A 133 -9.46 -2.40 15.86
C LYS A 133 -8.64 -2.65 14.61
N PHE A 134 -8.09 -3.84 14.51
CA PHE A 134 -7.44 -4.32 13.29
C PHE A 134 -8.50 -4.71 12.27
N LEU A 135 -8.44 -4.14 11.06
CA LEU A 135 -9.49 -4.32 10.04
C LEU A 135 -9.04 -5.17 8.87
N LEU A 136 -7.91 -4.83 8.27
CA LEU A 136 -7.40 -5.45 7.06
C LEU A 136 -5.87 -5.49 7.09
N GLU A 137 -5.30 -6.51 6.46
CA GLU A 137 -3.86 -6.61 6.19
C GLU A 137 -3.62 -7.29 4.86
N ASP A 138 -2.58 -6.84 4.17
CA ASP A 138 -1.95 -7.58 3.08
C ASP A 138 -0.43 -7.42 3.18
N GLN A 139 0.29 -8.40 2.64
CA GLN A 139 1.75 -8.45 2.71
C GLN A 139 2.34 -8.66 1.32
N THR A 140 3.54 -8.12 1.09
CA THR A 140 4.26 -8.34 -0.16
C THR A 140 4.56 -9.83 -0.32
N THR A 141 4.32 -10.37 -1.51
CA THR A 141 4.74 -11.73 -1.88
C THR A 141 6.11 -11.74 -2.55
N GLY A 142 6.64 -10.58 -2.92
CA GLY A 142 8.01 -10.36 -3.38
C GLY A 142 8.81 -9.55 -2.36
N PHE A 143 10.13 -9.53 -2.53
CA PHE A 143 11.05 -8.85 -1.62
C PHE A 143 11.18 -7.37 -1.99
N ILE A 144 11.26 -6.51 -0.98
CA ILE A 144 11.64 -5.10 -1.16
C ILE A 144 13.17 -4.96 -1.19
N GLU A 145 13.66 -3.99 -1.97
CA GLU A 145 15.09 -3.71 -2.02
C GLU A 145 15.59 -3.20 -0.65
N THR A 146 16.53 -3.93 -0.06
CA THR A 146 17.23 -3.52 1.16
C THR A 146 18.69 -3.25 0.85
N ASP A 147 19.11 -2.01 1.03
CA ASP A 147 20.52 -1.64 0.89
C ASP A 147 21.25 -1.82 2.23
N VAL A 148 22.24 -2.70 2.29
CA VAL A 148 23.07 -2.86 3.49
C VAL A 148 24.25 -1.89 3.46
N SER A 149 24.26 -0.92 4.36
CA SER A 149 25.26 0.13 4.47
C SER A 149 26.61 -0.33 5.06
N ILE A 150 26.77 -1.59 5.50
CA ILE A 150 28.09 -2.12 5.88
C ILE A 150 29.01 -2.18 4.66
N THR A 151 28.44 -2.43 3.48
CA THR A 151 29.15 -2.53 2.20
C THR A 151 29.87 -1.22 1.83
N SER A 152 29.40 -0.06 2.32
CA SER A 152 30.03 1.23 2.03
C SER A 152 31.32 1.47 2.81
N LYS A 153 31.59 0.71 3.88
CA LYS A 153 32.80 0.80 4.71
C LYS A 153 33.78 -0.37 4.50
N MET A 154 33.41 -1.36 3.68
CA MET A 154 34.27 -2.51 3.38
C MET A 154 35.25 -2.22 2.23
N PRO A 155 36.48 -2.74 2.28
CA PRO A 155 37.40 -2.73 1.14
C PRO A 155 36.75 -3.36 -0.09
N SER A 156 37.04 -2.83 -1.28
CA SER A 156 36.43 -3.24 -2.56
C SER A 156 36.50 -4.75 -2.83
N LEU A 157 37.56 -5.41 -2.37
CA LEU A 157 37.76 -6.86 -2.51
C LEU A 157 36.73 -7.71 -1.72
N ILE A 158 36.31 -7.24 -0.55
CA ILE A 158 35.34 -7.95 0.31
C ILE A 158 33.92 -7.58 -0.14
N LYS A 159 33.71 -6.32 -0.55
CA LYS A 159 32.43 -5.81 -1.02
C LYS A 159 31.85 -6.63 -2.18
N GLN A 160 32.64 -6.97 -3.19
CA GLN A 160 32.17 -7.74 -4.36
C GLN A 160 31.71 -9.17 -4.03
N THR A 161 32.31 -9.79 -3.00
CA THR A 161 32.00 -11.17 -2.60
C THR A 161 30.77 -11.24 -1.69
N PHE A 162 30.52 -10.20 -0.89
CA PHE A 162 29.45 -10.20 0.12
C PHE A 162 28.22 -9.34 -0.26
N ASP A 163 28.34 -8.38 -1.19
CA ASP A 163 27.21 -7.57 -1.69
C ASP A 163 25.97 -8.40 -2.05
N PRO A 164 26.07 -9.55 -2.75
CA PRO A 164 24.91 -10.37 -3.09
C PRO A 164 24.22 -11.01 -1.88
N LEU A 165 24.96 -11.31 -0.80
CA LEU A 165 24.41 -11.93 0.40
C LEU A 165 23.63 -10.94 1.27
N PHE A 166 23.98 -9.66 1.17
CA PHE A 166 23.38 -8.59 1.97
C PHE A 166 22.27 -7.83 1.24
N LYS A 167 22.32 -7.72 -0.10
CA LYS A 167 21.21 -7.18 -0.91
C LYS A 167 19.97 -8.08 -0.91
N VAL A 168 20.10 -9.33 -0.46
CA VAL A 168 19.05 -10.38 -0.48
C VAL A 168 18.59 -10.70 0.96
N ALA A 169 18.62 -9.72 1.86
CA ALA A 169 17.91 -9.87 3.13
C ALA A 169 16.41 -9.72 2.84
N ASP A 170 15.77 -10.85 2.60
CA ASP A 170 14.35 -11.03 2.34
C ASP A 170 13.49 -10.38 3.44
N VAL A 171 12.83 -9.27 3.13
CA VAL A 171 11.96 -8.55 4.07
C VAL A 171 10.57 -8.40 3.47
N ALA A 172 9.55 -8.91 4.17
CA ALA A 172 8.16 -8.70 3.83
C ALA A 172 7.67 -7.34 4.35
N LEU A 173 7.03 -6.58 3.47
CA LEU A 173 6.32 -5.36 3.80
C LEU A 173 4.85 -5.69 4.05
N SER A 174 4.29 -5.17 5.13
CA SER A 174 2.90 -5.34 5.51
C SER A 174 2.20 -3.98 5.44
N THR A 175 1.01 -4.00 4.85
CA THR A 175 0.08 -2.86 4.81
C THR A 175 -1.12 -3.22 5.67
N VAL A 176 -1.40 -2.41 6.69
CA VAL A 176 -2.45 -2.67 7.69
C VAL A 176 -3.40 -1.48 7.76
N LEU A 177 -4.70 -1.76 7.76
CA LEU A 177 -5.74 -0.80 8.09
C LEU A 177 -6.24 -1.07 9.51
N ILE A 178 -6.23 -0.04 10.34
CA ILE A 178 -6.83 -0.04 11.67
C ILE A 178 -7.88 1.07 11.79
N SER A 179 -8.77 0.93 12.76
CA SER A 179 -9.63 2.01 13.27
C SER A 179 -9.29 2.26 14.73
N ALA A 180 -9.37 3.51 15.16
CA ALA A 180 -9.00 3.88 16.54
C ALA A 180 -9.95 4.91 17.14
N ASP A 181 -9.96 4.99 18.46
CA ASP A 181 -10.60 6.10 19.16
C ASP A 181 -9.78 7.39 18.95
N GLU A 182 -10.46 8.54 18.84
CA GLU A 182 -9.82 9.84 18.58
C GLU A 182 -8.74 10.19 19.62
N LYS A 183 -9.00 9.85 20.89
CA LYS A 183 -8.07 10.04 22.01
C LYS A 183 -6.74 9.29 21.84
N ASP A 184 -6.73 8.19 21.09
CA ASP A 184 -5.59 7.28 20.97
C ASP A 184 -4.78 7.58 19.69
N ILE A 185 -5.29 8.39 18.76
CA ILE A 185 -4.63 8.70 17.46
C ILE A 185 -3.22 9.27 17.67
N THR A 186 -3.04 10.22 18.58
CA THR A 186 -1.73 10.85 18.82
C THR A 186 -0.71 9.83 19.32
N GLU A 187 -1.11 8.93 20.22
CA GLU A 187 -0.20 7.90 20.74
C GLU A 187 0.10 6.84 19.67
N ILE A 188 -0.90 6.48 18.85
CA ILE A 188 -0.72 5.60 17.68
C ILE A 188 0.30 6.20 16.70
N GLU A 189 0.20 7.50 16.38
CA GLU A 189 1.16 8.18 15.50
C GLU A 189 2.57 8.13 16.09
N LEU A 190 2.71 8.44 17.39
CA LEU A 190 4.00 8.39 18.10
C LEU A 190 4.60 6.98 18.09
N LEU A 191 3.82 5.95 18.40
CA LEU A 191 4.25 4.55 18.37
C LEU A 191 4.59 4.09 16.96
N SER A 192 3.85 4.54 15.95
CA SER A 192 4.12 4.23 14.55
C SER A 192 5.48 4.78 14.14
N ARG A 193 5.77 6.05 14.45
CA ARG A 193 7.08 6.68 14.21
C ARG A 193 8.19 5.94 14.95
N ARG A 194 7.97 5.57 16.22
CA ARG A 194 8.96 4.84 17.05
C ARG A 194 9.25 3.43 16.51
N ASN A 195 8.25 2.79 15.92
CA ASN A 195 8.36 1.49 15.26
C ASN A 195 8.69 1.59 13.77
N LYS A 196 9.03 2.78 13.27
CA LYS A 196 9.44 3.02 11.87
C LYS A 196 8.39 2.59 10.86
N LEU A 197 7.13 2.75 11.22
CA LEU A 197 6.00 2.56 10.34
C LEU A 197 5.70 3.88 9.62
N PHE A 198 5.39 3.78 8.35
CA PHE A 198 4.75 4.85 7.62
C PHE A 198 3.28 4.92 8.04
N PHE A 199 2.86 6.09 8.51
CA PHE A 199 1.55 6.34 9.10
C PHE A 199 0.78 7.32 8.22
N ILE A 200 -0.47 6.97 7.90
CA ILE A 200 -1.41 7.85 7.22
C ILE A 200 -2.76 7.80 7.96
N GLU A 201 -3.28 8.97 8.33
CA GLU A 201 -4.72 9.13 8.62
C GLU A 201 -5.49 9.02 7.31
N PHE A 202 -6.10 7.87 7.09
CA PHE A 202 -6.80 7.54 5.85
C PHE A 202 -8.02 8.46 5.62
N ASP A 203 -8.64 8.93 6.70
CA ASP A 203 -9.81 9.81 6.67
C ASP A 203 -9.57 11.10 5.87
N LYS A 204 -8.33 11.58 5.82
CA LYS A 204 -7.92 12.75 5.01
C LYS A 204 -8.06 12.53 3.50
N PHE A 205 -8.24 11.29 3.07
CA PHE A 205 -8.36 10.86 1.68
C PHE A 205 -9.76 10.34 1.33
N LEU A 206 -10.70 10.42 2.27
CA LEU A 206 -12.10 10.21 1.97
C LEU A 206 -12.58 11.32 1.05
N LYS A 207 -13.21 10.94 -0.06
CA LYS A 207 -13.93 11.89 -0.90
C LYS A 207 -15.25 12.19 -0.21
N GLU A 208 -15.55 13.47 -0.01
CA GLU A 208 -16.92 13.90 0.31
C GLU A 208 -17.82 13.51 -0.88
N ASP A 209 -18.96 12.88 -0.59
CA ASP A 209 -19.99 12.52 -1.57
C ASP A 209 -20.69 13.78 -2.13
#